data_AF-A0A142VBE9-F1
#
_entry.id   AF-A0A142VBE9-F1
#
_cell.length_a   1.000
_cell.length_b   1.000
_cell.length_c   1.000
_cell.angle_alpha   90.00
_cell.angle_beta   90.00
_cell.angle_gamma   90.00
#
_symmetry.space_group_name_H-M   'P 1'
#
loop_
_entity.id
_entity.type
_entity.pdbx_description
1 polymer ?
#
loop_
_entity_poly.entity_id
_entity_poly.type
_entity_poly.pdbx_seq_one_letter_code
_entity_poly.pdbx_strand_id
1 'polypeptide(L)' 'MPERLPCQEKDSLTGIPCTYTLSANSDKSEVDQLMIKEFLNALAEVALSVASRGDYQND' A
#
# COMPACT_ATOMS: atom_id res chain seq x y z
N MET A 1 9.92 20.08 17.86
CA MET A 1 10.11 18.85 17.06
C MET A 1 10.54 17.77 18.03
N PRO A 2 9.72 16.74 18.33
CA PRO A 2 10.16 15.70 19.26
C PRO A 2 11.27 14.89 18.60
N GLU A 3 12.36 14.69 19.34
CA GLU A 3 13.55 13.97 18.88
C GLU A 3 13.22 12.50 18.59
N ARG A 4 13.79 11.95 17.51
CA ARG A 4 13.63 10.53 17.14
C ARG A 4 14.35 9.68 18.17
N LEU A 5 13.62 8.84 18.90
CA LEU A 5 14.24 7.80 19.72
C LEU A 5 14.90 6.77 18.79
N PRO A 6 16.18 6.42 19.00
CA PRO A 6 16.79 5.28 18.32
C PRO A 6 16.01 4.02 18.72
N CYS A 7 15.68 3.16 17.76
CA CYS A 7 15.05 1.86 18.00
C CYS A 7 15.84 1.07 19.06
N GLN A 8 15.48 1.22 20.34
CA GLN A 8 16.05 0.44 21.42
C GLN A 8 15.36 -0.92 21.40
N GLU A 9 16.13 -1.97 21.18
CA GLU A 9 15.70 -3.37 21.14
C GLU A 9 14.92 -3.80 22.40
N LYS A 10 15.06 -3.05 23.50
CA LYS A 10 14.43 -3.30 24.80
C LYS A 10 12.97 -2.84 24.90
N ASP A 11 12.50 -1.99 23.97
CA ASP A 11 11.13 -1.42 24.01
C ASP A 11 10.25 -1.90 22.85
N SER A 12 10.63 -2.97 22.15
CA SER A 12 9.82 -3.57 21.10
C SER A 12 8.60 -4.27 21.69
N LEU A 13 7.41 -3.69 21.52
CA LEU A 13 6.13 -4.23 22.01
C LEU A 13 5.85 -5.68 21.57
N THR A 14 6.41 -6.08 20.43
CA THR A 14 6.23 -7.40 19.82
C THR A 14 7.46 -8.30 19.94
N GLY A 15 8.59 -7.79 20.47
CA GLY A 15 9.88 -8.49 20.48
C GLY A 15 10.48 -8.70 19.09
N ILE A 16 9.88 -8.13 18.04
CA ILE A 16 10.40 -8.20 16.67
C ILE A 16 11.60 -7.26 16.56
N PRO A 17 12.74 -7.71 16.02
CA PRO A 17 13.90 -6.84 15.83
C PRO A 17 13.53 -5.69 14.89
N CYS A 18 13.95 -4.46 15.21
CA CYS A 18 13.55 -3.26 14.46
C CYS A 18 13.98 -3.32 12.98
N THR A 19 14.98 -4.15 12.62
CA THR A 19 15.38 -4.41 11.23
C THR A 19 14.31 -5.12 10.39
N TYR A 20 13.34 -5.80 11.02
CA TYR A 20 12.22 -6.47 10.35
C TYR A 20 10.98 -5.57 10.25
N THR A 21 11.00 -4.38 10.84
CA THR A 21 9.88 -3.43 10.81
C THR A 21 10.25 -2.21 9.99
N LEU A 22 9.42 -1.85 9.02
CA LEU A 22 9.57 -0.60 8.27
C LEU A 22 8.83 0.52 8.99
N SER A 23 9.46 1.68 9.09
CA SER A 23 8.86 2.88 9.68
C SER A 23 7.68 3.34 8.83
N ALA A 24 6.51 3.56 9.44
CA ALA A 24 5.27 3.96 8.75
C ALA A 24 5.34 5.37 8.11
N ASN A 25 6.34 6.16 8.46
CA ASN A 25 6.67 7.47 7.93
C ASN A 25 7.88 7.41 6.98
N SER A 26 8.15 6.24 6.39
CA SER A 26 9.09 6.12 5.28
C SER A 26 8.45 6.75 4.04
N ASP A 27 8.95 7.91 3.61
CA ASP A 27 8.38 8.72 2.52
C ASP A 27 8.33 7.98 1.15
N LYS A 28 8.89 6.77 1.05
CA LYS A 28 8.93 5.94 -0.18
C LYS A 28 8.99 4.44 0.14
N SER A 29 8.03 3.91 0.89
CA SER A 29 7.94 2.47 1.09
C SER A 29 7.66 1.77 -0.25
N GLU A 30 8.47 0.78 -0.62
CA GLU A 30 8.22 -0.08 -1.80
C GLU A 30 6.84 -0.75 -1.73
N VAL A 31 6.37 -1.04 -0.51
CA VAL A 31 5.04 -1.58 -0.24
C VAL A 31 3.96 -0.58 -0.66
N ASP A 32 4.12 0.70 -0.37
CA ASP A 32 3.11 1.71 -0.73
C ASP A 32 3.01 1.87 -2.25
N GLN A 33 4.15 1.86 -2.96
CA GLN A 33 4.15 1.90 -4.42
C GLN A 33 3.47 0.67 -5.03
N LEU A 34 3.73 -0.52 -4.47
CA LEU A 34 3.08 -1.75 -4.90
C LEU A 34 1.57 -1.69 -4.65
N MET A 35 1.14 -1.27 -3.45
CA MET A 35 -0.27 -1.14 -3.09
C MET A 35 -1.01 -0.15 -3.99
N ILE A 36 -0.40 1.01 -4.28
CA ILE A 36 -0.99 2.01 -5.19
C ILE A 36 -1.12 1.44 -6.61
N LYS A 37 -0.10 0.74 -7.10
CA LYS A 37 -0.13 0.14 -8.43
C LYS A 37 -1.24 -0.90 -8.57
N GLU A 38 -1.34 -1.83 -7.63
CA GLU A 38 -2.37 -2.88 -7.67
C GLU A 38 -3.78 -2.29 -7.53
N PHE A 39 -3.95 -1.24 -6.72
CA PHE A 39 -5.21 -0.50 -6.66
C PHE A 39 -5.60 0.10 -8.02
N LEU A 40 -4.67 0.76 -8.71
CA LEU A 40 -4.94 1.35 -10.02
C LEU A 40 -5.25 0.29 -11.10
N ASN A 41 -4.59 -0.86 -11.04
CA ASN A 41 -4.88 -1.98 -11.94
C ASN A 41 -6.31 -2.50 -11.74
N ALA A 42 -6.70 -2.77 -10.49
CA ALA A 42 -8.06 -3.24 -10.18
C ALA A 42 -9.12 -2.21 -10.61
N LEU A 43 -8.86 -0.92 -10.39
CA LEU A 43 -9.74 0.16 -10.83
C LEU A 43 -9.90 0.17 -12.36
N ALA A 44 -8.81 0.02 -13.10
CA ALA A 44 -8.83 0.01 -14.56
C ALA A 44 -9.60 -1.21 -15.10
N GLU A 45 -9.40 -2.39 -14.50
CA GLU A 45 -10.10 -3.62 -14.87
C GLU A 45 -11.62 -3.51 -14.65
N VAL A 46 -12.02 -2.93 -13.51
CA VAL A 46 -13.44 -2.67 -13.22
C VAL A 46 -14.02 -1.65 -14.20
N ALA A 47 -13.31 -0.56 -14.47
CA ALA A 47 -13.76 0.48 -15.40
C ALA A 47 -13.95 -0.09 -16.82
N LEU A 48 -13.00 -0.89 -17.30
CA LEU A 48 -13.09 -1.59 -18.58
C LEU A 48 -14.26 -2.59 -18.60
N SER A 49 -14.44 -3.36 -17.53
CA SER A 49 -15.55 -4.31 -17.40
C SER A 49 -16.92 -3.61 -17.44
N VAL A 50 -17.05 -2.45 -16.80
CA VAL A 50 -18.28 -1.65 -16.81
C VAL A 50 -18.51 -1.04 -18.19
N ALA A 51 -17.49 -0.47 -18.81
CA ALA A 51 -17.58 0.14 -20.14
C ALA A 51 -17.95 -0.89 -21.22
N SER A 52 -17.35 -2.09 -21.16
CA SER A 52 -17.63 -3.20 -22.08
C SER A 52 -19.05 -3.74 -21.97
N ARG A 53 -19.79 -3.44 -20.89
CA ARG A 53 -21.15 -3.97 -20.67
C ARG A 53 -22.20 -3.31 -21.58
N GLY A 54 -21.83 -2.26 -22.33
CA GLY A 54 -22.72 -1.45 -23.17
C GLY A 54 -23.02 -1.96 -24.59
N ASP A 55 -22.41 -3.05 -25.07
CA ASP A 55 -22.47 -3.44 -26.50
C ASP A 55 -23.57 -4.45 -26.89
N TYR A 56 -24.57 -4.72 -26.04
CA TYR A 56 -25.67 -5.67 -26.35
C TYR A 56 -27.08 -5.06 -26.37
N GLN A 57 -27.22 -3.80 -26.78
CA GLN A 57 -28.53 -3.22 -27.13
C GLN A 57 -28.45 -2.42 -28.44
N ASN A 58 -28.44 -3.13 -29.55
CA ASN A 58 -28.99 -2.63 -30.82
C ASN A 58 -29.84 -3.77 -31.38
N ASP A 59 -31.16 -3.57 -31.32
CA ASP A 59 -32.17 -4.32 -32.08
C ASP A 59 -31.98 -4.14 -33.59
#